data_AF-A0A399F1W0-F1
#
_entry.id   AF-A0A399F1W0-F1
#
_cell.length_a   1.000
_cell.length_b   1.000
_cell.length_c   1.000
_cell.angle_alpha   90.00
_cell.angle_beta   90.00
_cell.angle_gamma   90.00
#
_symmetry.space_group_name_H-M   'P 1'
#
loop_
_entity.id
_entity.type
_entity.pdbx_description
1 polymer ?
#
loop_
_entity_poly.entity_id
_entity_poly.type
_entity_poly.pdbx_seq_one_letter_code
_entity_poly.pdbx_strand_id
1 'polypeptide(L)'
;MTAASTDAERLLELLLEPCCPVCSLSRQAALSYLDEQLARWQGSPAPTAAETGLAAGVLCSHHWHKLVALEAQRTTGPQLSEALLGELLEVADAPRPCPACEVQQSAARHYLGVLGGLPTETLGLALRQGEGFVCLKHLAALSAGPLKGWLLERVHTLTLDLPRFQRRYARHRGAEEDPQAALAALEGEDWLA
;
A
#
# COMPACT_ATOMS: atom_id res chain seq x y z
N MET A 1 -19.26 -9.13 -19.44
CA MET A 1 -18.22 -9.68 -18.56
C MET A 1 -16.90 -9.08 -19.02
N THR A 2 -16.41 -8.04 -18.35
CA THR A 2 -15.09 -7.47 -18.63
C THR A 2 -14.04 -8.46 -18.14
N ALA A 3 -13.06 -8.80 -18.97
CA ALA A 3 -11.93 -9.63 -18.55
C ALA A 3 -11.19 -8.92 -17.40
N ALA A 4 -10.70 -9.68 -16.43
CA ALA A 4 -9.86 -9.11 -15.38
C ALA A 4 -8.60 -8.51 -16.01
N SER A 5 -8.31 -7.25 -15.68
CA SER A 5 -7.12 -6.54 -16.14
C SER A 5 -5.86 -7.27 -15.67
N THR A 6 -4.93 -7.49 -16.59
CA THR A 6 -3.63 -8.12 -16.33
C THR A 6 -2.73 -7.20 -15.51
N ASP A 7 -1.74 -7.75 -14.79
CA ASP A 7 -0.80 -6.93 -14.01
C ASP A 7 -0.05 -5.90 -14.86
N ALA A 8 0.19 -6.22 -16.13
CA ALA A 8 0.78 -5.30 -17.11
C ALA A 8 -0.16 -4.12 -17.40
N GLU A 9 -1.44 -4.37 -17.65
CA GLU A 9 -2.46 -3.35 -17.89
C GLU A 9 -2.63 -2.45 -16.66
N ARG A 10 -2.73 -3.04 -15.46
CA ARG A 10 -2.83 -2.29 -14.20
C ARG A 10 -1.63 -1.35 -13.98
N LEU A 11 -0.41 -1.80 -14.31
CA LEU A 11 0.78 -0.96 -14.24
C LEU A 11 0.71 0.20 -15.22
N LEU A 12 0.31 -0.06 -16.46
CA LEU A 12 0.21 0.95 -17.52
C LEU A 12 -0.87 1.99 -17.21
N GLU A 13 -2.02 1.57 -16.70
CA GLU A 13 -3.09 2.45 -16.22
C GLU A 13 -2.59 3.38 -15.10
N LEU A 14 -1.89 2.83 -14.10
CA LEU A 14 -1.37 3.62 -13.00
C LEU A 14 -0.21 4.54 -13.38
N LEU A 15 0.45 4.31 -14.52
CA LEU A 15 1.43 5.26 -15.07
C LEU A 15 0.76 6.51 -15.66
N LEU A 16 -0.54 6.48 -15.93
CA LEU A 16 -1.31 7.66 -16.31
C LEU A 16 -1.52 8.60 -15.11
N GLU A 17 -1.63 8.04 -13.91
CA GLU A 17 -1.88 8.75 -12.67
C GLU A 17 -0.59 9.33 -12.04
N PRO A 18 -0.65 10.45 -11.29
CA PRO A 18 0.51 11.10 -10.68
C PRO A 18 1.06 10.35 -9.44
N CYS A 19 1.33 9.05 -9.58
CA CYS A 19 1.77 8.18 -8.51
C CYS A 19 2.87 7.21 -8.96
N CYS A 20 3.47 6.49 -8.00
CA CYS A 20 4.29 5.31 -8.32
C CYS A 20 3.43 4.06 -8.41
N PRO A 21 3.34 3.40 -9.59
CA PRO A 21 2.44 2.28 -9.78
C PRO A 21 2.83 1.06 -8.93
N VAL A 22 4.14 0.82 -8.75
CA VAL A 22 4.65 -0.24 -7.87
C VAL A 22 4.25 -0.01 -6.41
N CYS A 23 4.37 1.23 -5.91
CA CYS A 23 3.91 1.57 -4.56
C CYS A 23 2.39 1.41 -4.43
N SER A 24 1.62 1.86 -5.42
CA SER A 24 0.15 1.77 -5.39
C SER A 24 -0.30 0.31 -5.35
N LEU A 25 0.20 -0.54 -6.25
CA LEU A 25 -0.19 -1.94 -6.32
C LEU A 25 0.33 -2.78 -5.15
N SER A 26 1.55 -2.52 -4.66
CA SER A 26 2.06 -3.21 -3.46
C SER A 26 1.27 -2.84 -2.20
N ARG A 27 0.88 -1.57 -2.05
CA ARG A 27 0.00 -1.14 -0.96
C ARG A 27 -1.39 -1.76 -1.08
N GLN A 28 -1.95 -1.83 -2.30
CA GLN A 28 -3.21 -2.52 -2.55
C GLN A 28 -3.13 -3.98 -2.10
N ALA A 29 -2.06 -4.70 -2.43
CA ALA A 29 -1.86 -6.09 -2.01
C ALA A 29 -1.82 -6.24 -0.49
N ALA A 30 -1.13 -5.33 0.21
CA ALA A 30 -1.10 -5.33 1.68
C ALA A 30 -2.48 -5.02 2.29
N LEU A 31 -3.22 -4.09 1.71
CA LEU A 31 -4.59 -3.78 2.15
C LEU A 31 -5.53 -4.95 1.91
N SER A 32 -5.51 -5.58 0.74
CA SER A 32 -6.30 -6.78 0.45
C SER A 32 -5.96 -7.92 1.41
N TYR A 33 -4.68 -8.11 1.74
CA TYR A 33 -4.28 -9.08 2.76
C TYR A 33 -4.92 -8.77 4.12
N LEU A 34 -4.81 -7.53 4.62
CA LEU A 34 -5.42 -7.13 5.90
C LEU A 34 -6.93 -7.30 5.89
N ASP A 35 -7.56 -6.99 4.75
CA ASP A 35 -8.99 -7.09 4.55
C ASP A 35 -9.51 -8.54 4.59
N GLU A 36 -8.75 -9.45 3.98
CA GLU A 36 -8.99 -10.90 4.05
C GLU A 36 -8.78 -11.44 5.47
N GLN A 37 -7.76 -10.96 6.19
CA GLN A 37 -7.57 -11.35 7.60
C GLN A 37 -8.75 -10.89 8.45
N LEU A 38 -9.17 -9.63 8.31
CA LEU A 38 -10.30 -9.07 9.02
C LEU A 38 -11.59 -9.88 8.77
N ALA A 39 -11.87 -10.21 7.51
CA ALA A 39 -13.05 -11.01 7.15
C ALA A 39 -13.01 -12.42 7.77
N ARG A 40 -11.83 -13.05 7.84
CA ARG A 40 -11.67 -14.36 8.51
C ARG A 40 -11.94 -14.27 10.00
N TRP A 41 -11.52 -13.19 10.65
CA TRP A 41 -11.70 -13.02 12.09
C TRP A 41 -13.16 -12.74 12.46
N GLN A 42 -13.85 -11.90 11.68
CA GLN A 42 -15.28 -11.61 11.87
C GLN A 42 -16.19 -12.83 11.64
N GLY A 43 -15.70 -13.84 10.90
CA GLY A 43 -16.41 -15.10 10.69
C GLY A 43 -16.26 -16.13 11.83
N SER A 44 -15.43 -15.86 12.85
CA SER A 44 -15.15 -16.80 13.94
C SER A 44 -15.76 -16.32 15.27
N PRO A 45 -16.43 -17.19 16.05
CA PRO A 45 -17.13 -16.79 17.27
C PRO A 45 -16.20 -16.38 18.43
N ALA A 46 -14.89 -16.67 18.36
CA ALA A 46 -13.87 -16.20 19.29
C ALA A 46 -12.48 -16.51 18.70
N PRO A 47 -11.92 -15.67 17.82
CA PRO A 47 -10.65 -15.98 17.17
C PRO A 47 -9.51 -15.86 18.18
N THR A 48 -8.81 -16.98 18.43
CA THR A 48 -7.58 -16.97 19.26
C THR A 48 -6.40 -16.34 18.50
N ALA A 49 -5.36 -15.83 19.19
CA ALA A 49 -4.11 -15.38 18.55
C ALA A 49 -3.49 -16.42 17.59
N ALA A 50 -3.72 -17.71 17.85
CA ALA A 50 -3.31 -18.81 16.99
C ALA A 50 -4.13 -18.90 15.69
N GLU A 51 -5.45 -18.73 15.77
CA GLU A 51 -6.38 -18.79 14.63
C GLU A 51 -6.39 -17.52 13.78
N THR A 52 -6.06 -16.38 14.38
CA THR A 52 -5.96 -15.10 13.66
C THR A 52 -4.75 -15.02 12.74
N GLY A 53 -3.83 -15.98 12.80
CA GLY A 53 -2.55 -15.90 12.08
C GLY A 53 -1.61 -14.84 12.65
N LEU A 54 -1.97 -14.16 13.75
CA LEU A 54 -1.06 -13.28 14.50
C LEU A 54 0.05 -14.07 15.20
N ALA A 55 -0.15 -15.37 15.42
CA ALA A 55 0.92 -16.30 15.75
C ALA A 55 2.03 -16.38 14.69
N ALA A 56 1.82 -15.92 13.44
CA ALA A 56 2.86 -15.84 12.40
C ALA A 56 3.74 -14.58 12.53
N GLY A 57 3.22 -13.50 13.12
CA GLY A 57 3.96 -12.27 13.34
C GLY A 57 3.04 -11.11 13.75
N VAL A 58 3.51 -10.27 14.66
CA VAL A 58 2.80 -9.06 15.10
C VAL A 58 2.80 -8.04 13.95
N LEU A 59 1.64 -7.47 13.65
CA LEU A 59 1.55 -6.35 12.70
C LEU A 59 2.36 -5.18 13.25
N CYS A 60 3.12 -4.49 12.39
CA CYS A 60 3.74 -3.24 12.81
C CYS A 60 2.65 -2.18 13.08
N SER A 61 2.98 -1.16 13.87
CA SER A 61 2.06 -0.06 14.23
C SER A 61 1.31 0.52 13.02
N HIS A 62 1.99 0.65 11.89
CA HIS A 62 1.41 1.13 10.63
C HIS A 62 0.28 0.23 10.10
N HIS A 63 0.54 -1.07 9.96
CA HIS A 63 -0.46 -2.01 9.43
C HIS A 63 -1.54 -2.32 10.45
N TRP A 64 -1.24 -2.21 11.75
CA TRP A 64 -2.23 -2.25 12.82
C TRP A 64 -3.25 -1.11 12.68
N HIS A 65 -2.81 0.14 12.56
CA HIS A 65 -3.73 1.27 12.38
C HIS A 65 -4.59 1.13 11.11
N LYS A 66 -4.03 0.60 10.02
CA LYS A 66 -4.81 0.34 8.79
C LYS A 66 -5.89 -0.71 8.99
N LEU A 67 -5.57 -1.79 9.69
CA LEU A 67 -6.52 -2.84 10.01
C LEU A 67 -7.66 -2.31 10.90
N VAL A 68 -7.35 -1.53 11.93
CA VAL A 68 -8.35 -0.86 12.78
C VAL A 68 -9.23 0.07 11.95
N ALA A 69 -8.66 0.86 11.04
CA ALA A 69 -9.43 1.72 10.14
C ALA A 69 -10.34 0.92 9.19
N LEU A 70 -9.91 -0.24 8.71
CA LEU A 70 -10.75 -1.15 7.90
C LEU A 70 -11.90 -1.76 8.71
N GLU A 71 -11.65 -2.11 9.97
CA GLU A 71 -12.69 -2.63 10.88
C GLU A 71 -13.75 -1.58 11.18
N ALA A 72 -13.35 -0.35 11.49
CA ALA A 72 -14.25 0.76 11.77
C ALA A 72 -15.19 1.06 10.58
N GLN A 73 -14.74 0.81 9.35
CA GLN A 73 -15.58 0.95 8.14
C GLN A 73 -16.63 -0.15 7.98
N ARG A 74 -16.45 -1.31 8.65
CA ARG A 74 -17.30 -2.51 8.50
C ARG A 74 -18.24 -2.75 9.66
N THR A 75 -17.98 -2.15 10.80
CA THR A 75 -18.66 -2.47 12.07
C THR A 75 -19.08 -1.20 12.79
N THR A 76 -20.15 -1.28 13.57
CA THR A 76 -20.66 -0.18 14.41
C THR A 76 -19.89 0.00 15.72
N GLY A 77 -18.83 -0.80 15.97
CA GLY A 77 -17.96 -0.68 17.13
C GLY A 77 -16.72 -1.57 17.01
N PRO A 78 -15.53 -1.10 17.46
CA PRO A 78 -14.29 -1.84 17.30
C PRO A 78 -14.28 -3.09 18.17
N GLN A 79 -14.12 -4.27 17.56
CA GLN A 79 -13.99 -5.55 18.28
C GLN A 79 -12.51 -5.96 18.45
N LEU A 80 -11.61 -5.47 17.58
CA LEU A 80 -10.19 -5.81 17.64
C LEU A 80 -9.42 -5.12 18.78
N SER A 81 -9.93 -4.03 19.36
CA SER A 81 -9.11 -3.11 20.18
C SER A 81 -8.81 -3.57 21.62
N GLU A 82 -9.62 -4.45 22.23
CA GLU A 82 -9.38 -4.86 23.64
C GLU A 82 -8.90 -6.30 23.79
N ALA A 83 -9.56 -7.28 23.14
CA ALA A 83 -9.23 -8.69 23.32
C ALA A 83 -7.91 -9.09 22.65
N LEU A 84 -7.65 -8.56 21.45
CA LEU A 84 -6.47 -8.90 20.66
C LEU A 84 -5.21 -8.18 21.17
N LEU A 85 -5.37 -6.96 21.70
CA LEU A 85 -4.26 -6.16 22.22
C LEU A 85 -3.62 -6.83 23.45
N GLY A 86 -4.44 -7.47 24.29
CA GLY A 86 -3.99 -8.26 25.43
C GLY A 86 -3.11 -9.44 25.01
N GLU A 87 -3.57 -10.27 24.06
CA GLU A 87 -2.79 -11.42 23.58
C GLU A 87 -1.52 -11.00 22.81
N LEU A 88 -1.56 -9.89 22.06
CA LEU A 88 -0.40 -9.42 21.30
C LEU A 88 0.74 -8.88 22.17
N LEU A 89 0.40 -8.29 23.33
CA LEU A 89 1.39 -7.83 24.30
C LEU A 89 2.09 -8.98 25.02
N GLU A 90 1.42 -10.14 25.19
CA GLU A 90 2.00 -11.32 25.85
C GLU A 90 2.94 -12.15 24.96
N VAL A 91 2.88 -12.00 23.62
CA VAL A 91 3.66 -12.80 22.66
C VAL A 91 4.86 -12.03 22.06
N ALA A 92 5.09 -10.78 22.49
CA ALA A 92 6.01 -9.82 21.86
C ALA A 92 7.52 -10.03 22.14
N ASP A 93 7.97 -11.23 22.51
CA ASP A 93 9.37 -11.47 22.92
C ASP A 93 10.36 -11.69 21.77
N ALA A 94 9.92 -11.76 20.51
CA ALA A 94 10.81 -11.89 19.35
C ALA A 94 10.44 -10.93 18.21
N PRO A 95 11.41 -10.15 17.67
CA PRO A 95 11.17 -9.30 16.52
C PRO A 95 10.89 -10.17 15.29
N ARG A 96 9.61 -10.32 14.95
CA ARG A 96 9.18 -10.95 13.70
C ARG A 96 8.82 -9.87 12.67
N PRO A 97 9.11 -10.09 11.39
CA PRO A 97 8.66 -9.18 10.35
C PRO A 97 7.13 -9.15 10.31
N CYS A 98 6.56 -7.95 10.13
CA CYS A 98 5.13 -7.77 9.93
C CYS A 98 4.68 -8.50 8.65
N PRO A 99 3.71 -9.43 8.69
CA PRO A 99 3.31 -10.19 7.50
C PRO A 99 2.74 -9.30 6.39
N ALA A 100 2.03 -8.21 6.74
CA ALA A 100 1.56 -7.24 5.75
C ALA A 100 2.72 -6.47 5.08
N CYS A 101 3.81 -6.21 5.80
CA CYS A 101 5.05 -5.70 5.21
C CYS A 101 5.65 -6.70 4.21
N GLU A 102 5.66 -7.99 4.55
CA GLU A 102 6.19 -9.03 3.66
C GLU A 102 5.37 -9.15 2.38
N VAL A 103 4.04 -9.15 2.49
CA VAL A 103 3.13 -9.13 1.34
C VAL A 103 3.40 -7.89 0.47
N GLN A 104 3.51 -6.71 1.09
CA GLN A 104 3.82 -5.47 0.38
C GLN A 104 5.16 -5.55 -0.36
N GLN A 105 6.21 -6.06 0.29
CA GLN A 105 7.54 -6.21 -0.31
C GLN A 105 7.57 -7.26 -1.42
N SER A 106 6.86 -8.38 -1.24
CA SER A 106 6.72 -9.42 -2.25
C SER A 106 6.01 -8.88 -3.49
N ALA A 107 4.88 -8.19 -3.31
CA ALA A 107 4.16 -7.53 -4.39
C ALA A 107 5.02 -6.47 -5.10
N ALA A 108 5.78 -5.67 -4.35
CA ALA A 108 6.69 -4.68 -4.95
C ALA A 108 7.74 -5.35 -5.85
N ARG A 109 8.37 -6.45 -5.41
CA ARG A 109 9.31 -7.23 -6.23
C ARG A 109 8.63 -7.80 -7.48
N HIS A 110 7.43 -8.36 -7.34
CA HIS A 110 6.63 -8.87 -8.45
C HIS A 110 6.38 -7.78 -9.51
N TYR A 111 5.82 -6.64 -9.11
CA TYR A 111 5.51 -5.56 -10.06
C TYR A 111 6.74 -4.88 -10.64
N LEU A 112 7.89 -4.90 -9.96
CA LEU A 112 9.17 -4.51 -10.56
C LEU A 112 9.60 -5.48 -11.67
N GLY A 113 9.40 -6.78 -11.45
CA GLY A 113 9.61 -7.81 -12.47
C GLY A 113 8.71 -7.62 -13.69
N VAL A 114 7.40 -7.40 -13.46
CA VAL A 114 6.44 -7.11 -14.52
C VAL A 114 6.83 -5.84 -15.29
N LEU A 115 7.13 -4.74 -14.58
CA LEU A 115 7.58 -3.48 -15.18
C LEU A 115 8.84 -3.67 -16.03
N GLY A 116 9.79 -4.47 -15.57
CA GLY A 116 11.01 -4.82 -16.29
C GLY A 116 10.77 -5.65 -17.55
N GLY A 117 9.67 -6.38 -17.62
CA GLY A 117 9.27 -7.19 -18.77
C GLY A 117 8.36 -6.48 -19.78
N LEU A 118 7.89 -5.26 -19.51
CA LEU A 118 7.02 -4.53 -20.41
C LEU A 118 7.77 -4.10 -21.70
N PRO A 119 7.11 -4.16 -22.88
CA PRO A 119 7.70 -3.63 -24.10
C PRO A 119 8.05 -2.15 -23.94
N THR A 120 9.26 -1.83 -24.34
CA THR A 120 9.85 -0.48 -24.21
C THR A 120 8.98 0.59 -24.87
N GLU A 121 8.38 0.29 -26.02
CA GLU A 121 7.49 1.19 -26.76
C GLU A 121 6.20 1.51 -25.98
N THR A 122 5.57 0.47 -25.42
CA THR A 122 4.34 0.58 -24.63
C THR A 122 4.57 1.42 -23.37
N LEU A 123 5.67 1.18 -22.66
CA LEU A 123 6.02 1.96 -21.49
C LEU A 123 6.34 3.41 -21.86
N GLY A 124 7.09 3.63 -22.93
CA GLY A 124 7.41 4.96 -23.42
C GLY A 124 6.15 5.75 -23.78
N LEU A 125 5.15 5.11 -24.37
CA LEU A 125 3.85 5.72 -24.66
C LEU A 125 3.12 6.11 -23.37
N ALA A 126 2.99 5.19 -22.41
CA ALA A 126 2.30 5.45 -21.14
C ALA A 126 2.96 6.60 -20.37
N LEU A 127 4.29 6.66 -20.30
CA LEU A 127 5.02 7.73 -19.61
C LEU A 127 4.87 9.11 -20.28
N ARG A 128 4.70 9.15 -21.61
CA ARG A 128 4.46 10.39 -22.35
C ARG A 128 3.02 10.90 -22.18
N GLN A 129 2.05 9.98 -22.10
CA GLN A 129 0.64 10.32 -21.96
C GLN A 129 0.25 10.62 -20.51
N GLY A 130 0.94 10.00 -19.55
CA GLY A 130 0.62 10.06 -18.14
C GLY A 130 1.37 11.10 -17.34
N GLU A 131 0.98 11.25 -16.07
CA GLU A 131 1.72 11.99 -15.05
C GLU A 131 2.53 11.09 -14.12
N GLY A 132 2.49 9.77 -14.32
CA GLY A 132 3.13 8.79 -13.45
C GLY A 132 4.65 8.82 -13.48
N PHE A 133 5.21 8.20 -12.44
CA PHE A 133 6.66 8.08 -12.23
C PHE A 133 6.98 6.86 -11.39
N VAL A 134 8.21 6.38 -11.39
CA VAL A 134 8.67 5.38 -10.43
C VAL A 134 9.45 6.08 -9.32
N CYS A 135 9.09 5.85 -8.07
CA CYS A 135 9.73 6.54 -6.95
C CYS A 135 11.20 6.12 -6.82
N LEU A 136 12.04 6.98 -6.22
CA LEU A 136 13.48 6.72 -6.08
C LEU A 136 13.81 5.38 -5.42
N LYS A 137 13.01 4.96 -4.42
CA LYS A 137 13.14 3.65 -3.77
C LYS A 137 13.04 2.49 -4.78
N HIS A 138 12.02 2.53 -5.64
CA HIS A 138 11.79 1.48 -6.63
C HIS A 138 12.74 1.60 -7.84
N LEU A 139 13.16 2.81 -8.20
CA LEU A 139 14.22 3.02 -9.19
C LEU A 139 15.55 2.42 -8.73
N ALA A 140 15.90 2.57 -7.45
CA ALA A 140 17.11 1.97 -6.90
C ALA A 140 17.07 0.43 -6.99
N ALA A 141 15.90 -0.18 -6.81
CA ALA A 141 15.68 -1.62 -6.89
C ALA A 141 15.62 -2.19 -8.32
N LEU A 142 15.45 -1.35 -9.35
CA LEU A 142 15.52 -1.78 -10.75
C LEU A 142 16.96 -2.09 -11.17
N SER A 143 17.10 -3.15 -11.97
CA SER A 143 18.36 -3.49 -12.65
C SER A 143 18.82 -2.35 -13.56
N ALA A 144 20.14 -2.25 -13.76
CA ALA A 144 20.70 -1.29 -14.69
C ALA A 144 20.25 -1.64 -16.12
N GLY A 145 19.81 -0.62 -16.88
CA GLY A 145 19.37 -0.78 -18.25
C GLY A 145 18.64 0.45 -18.80
N PRO A 146 18.22 0.43 -20.08
CA PRO A 146 17.57 1.56 -20.74
C PRO A 146 16.31 2.04 -20.01
N LEU A 147 15.51 1.08 -19.51
CA LEU A 147 14.32 1.33 -18.70
C LEU A 147 14.60 2.25 -17.50
N LYS A 148 15.62 1.90 -16.71
CA LYS A 148 16.00 2.66 -15.52
C LYS A 148 16.45 4.08 -15.91
N GLY A 149 17.19 4.21 -17.01
CA GLY A 149 17.59 5.51 -17.56
C GLY A 149 16.40 6.40 -17.91
N TRP A 150 15.41 5.84 -18.62
CA TRP A 150 14.20 6.58 -19.01
C TRP A 150 13.36 7.00 -17.83
N LEU A 151 13.18 6.11 -16.84
CA LEU A 151 12.42 6.45 -15.65
C LEU A 151 13.16 7.47 -14.76
N LEU A 152 14.50 7.44 -14.74
CA LEU A 152 15.31 8.47 -14.08
C LEU A 152 15.16 9.82 -14.77
N GLU A 153 15.25 9.86 -16.10
CA GLU A 153 15.02 11.07 -16.89
C GLU A 153 13.62 11.63 -16.62
N ARG A 154 12.60 10.77 -16.58
CA ARG A 154 11.23 11.16 -16.23
C ARG A 154 11.16 11.81 -14.85
N VAL A 155 11.74 11.19 -13.82
CA VAL A 155 11.78 11.79 -12.47
C VAL A 155 12.54 13.11 -12.49
N HIS A 156 13.66 13.19 -13.21
CA HIS A 156 14.43 14.42 -13.35
C HIS A 156 13.58 15.55 -13.99
N THR A 157 12.90 15.29 -15.10
CA THR A 157 11.99 16.27 -15.73
C THR A 157 10.90 16.72 -14.77
N LEU A 158 10.34 15.81 -13.97
CA LEU A 158 9.34 16.18 -12.97
C LEU A 158 9.93 17.05 -11.85
N THR A 159 11.18 16.82 -11.44
CA THR A 159 11.85 17.63 -10.41
C THR A 159 12.20 19.05 -10.84
N LEU A 160 12.16 19.36 -12.15
CA LEU A 160 12.36 20.73 -12.65
C LEU A 160 11.26 21.69 -12.15
N ASP A 161 10.06 21.17 -11.87
CA ASP A 161 9.00 21.87 -11.14
C ASP A 161 8.93 21.32 -9.71
N LEU A 162 9.93 21.69 -8.91
CA LEU A 162 10.12 21.17 -7.55
C LEU A 162 8.89 21.34 -6.65
N PRO A 163 8.15 22.48 -6.65
CA PRO A 163 6.93 22.62 -5.84
C PRO A 163 5.82 21.64 -6.27
N ARG A 164 5.60 21.44 -7.58
CA ARG A 164 4.60 20.48 -8.06
C ARG A 164 5.04 19.04 -7.77
N PHE A 165 6.32 18.74 -7.95
CA PHE A 165 6.89 17.44 -7.60
C PHE A 165 6.77 17.15 -6.10
N GLN A 166 7.10 18.10 -5.23
CA GLN A 166 6.94 17.96 -3.78
C GLN A 166 5.49 17.71 -3.39
N ARG A 167 4.52 18.45 -3.96
CA ARG A 167 3.08 18.18 -3.72
C ARG A 167 2.66 16.78 -4.19
N ARG A 168 3.21 16.28 -5.29
CA ARG A 168 2.94 14.92 -5.80
C ARG A 168 3.59 13.86 -4.94
N TYR A 169 4.86 14.04 -4.60
CA TYR A 169 5.63 13.12 -3.77
C TYR A 169 5.07 13.07 -2.34
N ALA A 170 4.67 14.22 -1.79
CA ALA A 170 3.99 14.33 -0.51
C ALA A 170 2.57 13.76 -0.55
N ARG A 171 1.81 13.83 -1.65
CA ARG A 171 0.57 13.04 -1.77
C ARG A 171 0.84 11.54 -1.84
N HIS A 172 1.89 11.17 -2.57
CA HIS A 172 2.30 9.78 -2.74
C HIS A 172 2.74 9.13 -1.42
N ARG A 173 3.51 9.87 -0.61
CA ARG A 173 4.00 9.50 0.74
C ARG A 173 3.05 9.86 1.88
N GLY A 174 2.25 10.90 1.76
CA GLY A 174 1.30 11.36 2.77
C GLY A 174 0.04 10.50 2.81
N ALA A 175 -0.31 9.82 1.72
CA ALA A 175 -1.22 8.67 1.76
C ALA A 175 -0.67 7.49 2.61
N GLU A 176 0.55 7.60 3.14
CA GLU A 176 1.18 6.69 4.09
C GLU A 176 1.08 7.21 5.54
N GLU A 177 0.78 8.51 5.76
CA GLU A 177 0.94 9.20 7.05
C GLU A 177 -0.16 10.20 7.39
N ASP A 178 -1.39 10.05 6.87
CA ASP A 178 -2.51 10.89 7.34
C ASP A 178 -3.50 10.13 8.24
N PRO A 179 -3.12 9.78 9.49
CA PRO A 179 -4.08 9.46 10.54
C PRO A 179 -5.03 10.64 10.81
N GLN A 180 -4.67 11.88 10.45
CA GLN A 180 -5.47 13.08 10.68
C GLN A 180 -6.60 13.25 9.66
N ALA A 181 -6.49 12.75 8.43
CA ALA A 181 -7.63 12.62 7.52
C ALA A 181 -8.58 11.50 7.95
N ALA A 182 -8.06 10.44 8.59
CA ALA A 182 -8.88 9.38 9.20
C ALA A 182 -9.55 9.84 10.51
N LEU A 183 -8.87 10.65 11.34
CA LEU A 183 -9.45 11.28 12.53
C LEU A 183 -10.39 12.43 12.18
N ALA A 184 -10.10 13.27 11.19
CA ALA A 184 -10.98 14.35 10.75
C ALA A 184 -12.28 13.82 10.11
N ALA A 185 -12.28 12.59 9.58
CA ALA A 185 -13.50 11.89 9.18
C ALA A 185 -14.30 11.33 10.37
N LEU A 186 -13.69 11.18 11.54
CA LEU A 186 -14.33 10.76 12.80
C LEU A 186 -14.74 11.95 13.69
N GLU A 187 -14.06 13.09 13.58
CA GLU A 187 -14.36 14.35 14.29
C GLU A 187 -15.39 15.22 13.53
N GLY A 188 -15.91 14.72 12.41
CA GLY A 188 -16.92 15.38 11.57
C GLY A 188 -18.38 15.07 11.93
N GLU A 189 -18.67 14.56 13.13
CA GLU A 189 -20.02 14.54 13.69
C GLU A 189 -20.09 15.45 14.92
N ASP A 190 -20.76 16.59 14.74
CA ASP A 190 -21.30 17.45 15.79
C ASP A 190 -22.05 16.61 16.84
N TRP A 191 -21.35 16.22 17.89
CA TRP A 191 -21.94 15.88 19.18
C TRP A 191 -21.44 16.89 20.20
N LEU A 192 -22.07 18.07 20.17
CA LEU A 192 -22.27 19.06 21.26
C LEU A 192 -22.07 20.52 20.80
N ALA A 193 -23.04 21.03 20.03
CA ALA A 193 -23.66 22.36 20.24
C ALA A 193 -24.96 22.47 19.43
#